data_AF-A0A6N9T4S6-F1
#
_entry.id   AF-A0A6N9T4S6-F1
#
_cell.length_a   1.000
_cell.length_b   1.000
_cell.length_c   1.000
_cell.angle_alpha   90.00
_cell.angle_beta   90.00
_cell.angle_gamma   90.00
#
_symmetry.space_group_name_H-M   'P 1'
#
loop_
_entity.id
_entity.type
_entity.pdbx_description
1 polymer ?
#
loop_
_entity_poly.entity_id
_entity_poly.type
_entity_poly.pdbx_seq_one_letter_code
_entity_poly.pdbx_strand_id
1 'polypeptide(L)'
;MGTLASNTGHDHLAAADFDRISALVGETIGIRLTVQKRLMVESRLRKRFRQIGESSFSAYCRHLFDEGGLEGEMVHIIDAITTNKTDFFREDEHLVLMERQLVPELLQRRRQERPTLKIWSAASSNGAEAYSIAMILQDMIDRGRLFRYAILGTDISTSVLKTAREAIYPLGAIAPVPQRLAERYILRGRGPERGDQVRIAPAIRRRVLFERMNLMDESYPYDRDVDIVFLRNVLIYFDKADQEAVVQRLLGHVRPGGFLVVGHSESMIVREGPVRQVASGVFQKQ
;
A
#
# COMPACT_ATOMS: atom_id res chain seq x y z
N MET A 1 50.89 17.63 -5.25
CA MET A 1 49.80 17.23 -6.16
C MET A 1 49.66 15.71 -6.07
N GLY A 2 48.91 15.24 -5.08
CA GLY A 2 48.63 13.82 -4.88
C GLY A 2 47.42 13.41 -5.70
N THR A 3 47.66 12.58 -6.71
CA THR A 3 46.62 12.03 -7.59
C THR A 3 45.75 11.06 -6.79
N LEU A 4 44.52 11.47 -6.48
CA LEU A 4 43.48 10.57 -6.00
C LEU A 4 43.18 9.58 -7.11
N ALA A 5 43.60 8.33 -6.93
CA ALA A 5 43.17 7.22 -7.76
C ALA A 5 41.65 7.06 -7.60
N SER A 6 40.89 7.46 -8.62
CA SER A 6 39.49 7.13 -8.75
C SER A 6 39.36 5.63 -8.99
N ASN A 7 39.25 4.87 -7.92
CA ASN A 7 38.95 3.45 -7.98
C ASN A 7 37.44 3.29 -8.28
N THR A 8 37.04 3.43 -9.55
CA THR A 8 35.70 3.08 -10.02
C THR A 8 35.59 1.57 -10.23
N GLY A 9 35.95 0.79 -9.21
CA GLY A 9 35.49 -0.58 -9.10
C GLY A 9 34.00 -0.53 -8.80
N HIS A 10 33.17 -1.15 -9.64
CA HIS A 10 31.76 -1.29 -9.32
C HIS A 10 31.64 -2.17 -8.07
N ASP A 11 31.48 -1.54 -6.91
CA ASP A 11 31.19 -2.20 -5.64
C ASP A 11 29.83 -2.90 -5.77
N HIS A 12 29.81 -4.23 -5.89
CA HIS A 12 28.60 -5.01 -6.16
C HIS A 12 28.16 -5.80 -4.93
N LEU A 13 26.85 -6.03 -4.81
CA LEU A 13 26.30 -6.89 -3.75
C LEU A 13 26.67 -8.34 -4.06
N ALA A 14 27.46 -9.00 -3.21
CA ALA A 14 27.87 -10.40 -3.42
C ALA A 14 26.65 -11.35 -3.44
N ALA A 15 26.78 -12.51 -4.09
CA ALA A 15 25.68 -13.47 -4.21
C ALA A 15 25.21 -13.97 -2.83
N ALA A 16 26.16 -14.34 -1.97
CA ALA A 16 25.87 -14.78 -0.60
C ALA A 16 25.16 -13.71 0.22
N ASP A 17 25.56 -12.44 0.11
CA ASP A 17 24.90 -11.34 0.83
C ASP A 17 23.51 -11.03 0.26
N PHE A 18 23.34 -11.14 -1.05
CA PHE A 18 22.01 -11.06 -1.67
C PHE A 18 21.09 -12.16 -1.15
N ASP A 19 21.58 -13.40 -1.04
CA ASP A 19 20.78 -14.51 -0.52
C ASP A 19 20.39 -14.30 0.94
N ARG A 20 21.30 -13.78 1.79
CA ARG A 20 21.00 -13.40 3.19
C ARG A 20 19.91 -12.33 3.27
N ILE A 21 20.01 -11.27 2.46
CA ILE A 21 19.01 -10.20 2.42
C ILE A 21 17.67 -10.72 1.87
N SER A 22 17.71 -11.58 0.86
CA SER A 22 16.51 -12.20 0.28
C SER A 22 15.79 -13.08 1.30
N ALA A 23 16.53 -13.93 2.03
CA ALA A 23 15.98 -14.75 3.10
C ALA A 23 15.37 -13.87 4.20
N LEU A 24 16.10 -12.86 4.68
CA LEU A 24 15.62 -11.92 5.69
C LEU A 24 14.30 -11.23 5.29
N VAL A 25 14.23 -10.72 4.06
CA VAL A 25 13.03 -10.05 3.54
C VAL A 25 11.88 -11.05 3.36
N GLY A 26 12.16 -12.25 2.88
CA GLY A 26 11.18 -13.32 2.75
C GLY A 26 10.59 -13.72 4.09
N GLU A 27 11.43 -13.96 5.10
CA GLU A 27 11.01 -14.35 6.46
C GLU A 27 10.25 -13.24 7.18
N THR A 28 10.69 -11.99 7.02
CA THR A 28 10.12 -10.87 7.78
C THR A 28 8.82 -10.37 7.18
N ILE A 29 8.74 -10.23 5.85
CA ILE A 29 7.62 -9.56 5.18
C ILE A 29 7.06 -10.35 3.99
N GLY A 30 7.48 -11.60 3.77
CA GLY A 30 6.93 -12.49 2.74
C GLY A 30 7.35 -12.16 1.29
N ILE A 31 8.07 -11.07 1.04
CA ILE A 31 8.40 -10.64 -0.32
C ILE A 31 9.50 -11.51 -0.93
N ARG A 32 9.20 -12.12 -2.08
CA ARG A 32 10.18 -12.90 -2.85
C ARG A 32 11.08 -12.03 -3.73
N LEU A 33 12.37 -12.03 -3.41
CA LEU A 33 13.43 -11.42 -4.22
C LEU A 33 14.13 -12.49 -5.06
N THR A 34 13.79 -12.53 -6.35
CA THR A 34 14.45 -13.43 -7.30
C THR A 34 15.80 -12.86 -7.74
N VAL A 35 16.71 -13.70 -8.22
CA VAL A 35 18.05 -13.28 -8.69
C VAL A 35 17.98 -12.18 -9.76
N GLN A 36 16.94 -12.19 -10.61
CA GLN A 36 16.72 -11.15 -11.62
C GLN A 36 16.50 -9.76 -11.01
N LYS A 37 16.07 -9.67 -9.74
CA LYS A 37 15.89 -8.40 -9.01
C LYS A 37 17.17 -7.91 -8.32
N ARG A 38 18.28 -8.67 -8.34
CA ARG A 38 19.52 -8.32 -7.63
C ARG A 38 20.05 -6.94 -7.98
N LEU A 39 20.08 -6.56 -9.26
CA LEU A 39 20.52 -5.21 -9.67
C LEU A 39 19.63 -4.09 -9.13
N MET A 40 18.32 -4.33 -9.03
CA MET A 40 17.38 -3.38 -8.43
C MET A 40 17.62 -3.25 -6.92
N VAL A 41 17.79 -4.38 -6.22
CA VAL A 41 18.14 -4.39 -4.79
C VAL A 41 19.46 -3.65 -4.56
N GLU A 42 20.48 -3.93 -5.37
CA GLU A 42 21.78 -3.25 -5.33
C GLU A 42 21.61 -1.74 -5.50
N SER A 43 20.95 -1.28 -6.55
CA SER A 43 20.74 0.15 -6.80
C SER A 43 20.08 0.87 -5.60
N ARG A 44 19.07 0.24 -4.99
CA ARG A 44 18.31 0.85 -3.89
C ARG A 44 19.06 0.82 -2.56
N LEU A 45 19.69 -0.30 -2.22
CA LEU A 45 20.51 -0.41 -1.01
C LEU A 45 21.78 0.44 -1.08
N ARG A 46 22.33 0.68 -2.28
CA ARG A 46 23.46 1.60 -2.46
C ARG A 46 23.15 3.02 -1.99
N LYS A 47 21.93 3.48 -2.25
CA LYS A 47 21.48 4.78 -1.75
C LYS A 47 21.43 4.79 -0.22
N ARG A 48 20.97 3.70 0.40
CA ARG A 48 20.85 3.58 1.86
C ARG A 48 22.22 3.54 2.55
N PHE A 49 23.11 2.63 2.17
CA PHE A 49 24.36 2.48 2.91
C PHE A 49 25.24 3.74 2.83
N ARG A 50 25.18 4.48 1.71
CA ARG A 50 25.85 5.78 1.59
C ARG A 50 25.31 6.85 2.55
N GLN A 51 24.02 6.77 2.92
CA GLN A 51 23.42 7.71 3.88
C GLN A 51 23.94 7.50 5.30
N ILE A 52 24.30 6.27 5.66
CA ILE A 52 24.85 5.92 6.97
C ILE A 52 26.39 5.94 6.99
N GLY A 53 27.02 6.36 5.89
CA GLY A 53 28.48 6.53 5.80
C GLY A 53 29.26 5.26 5.46
N GLU A 54 28.60 4.17 5.09
CA GLU A 54 29.28 2.92 4.70
C GLU A 54 29.97 3.05 3.35
N SER A 55 31.14 2.42 3.26
CA SER A 55 32.06 2.58 2.11
C SER A 55 31.83 1.57 0.98
N SER A 56 31.16 0.44 1.27
CA SER A 56 30.92 -0.65 0.32
C SER A 56 29.75 -1.55 0.73
N PHE A 57 29.26 -2.40 -0.18
CA PHE A 57 28.29 -3.43 0.18
C PHE A 57 28.82 -4.42 1.20
N SER A 58 30.10 -4.80 1.11
CA SER A 58 30.70 -5.72 2.08
C SER A 58 30.73 -5.11 3.49
N ALA A 59 31.06 -3.82 3.60
CA ALA A 59 31.02 -3.10 4.87
C ALA A 59 29.58 -3.01 5.41
N TYR A 60 28.62 -2.66 4.55
CA TYR A 60 27.21 -2.64 4.91
C TYR A 60 26.68 -4.01 5.38
N CYS A 61 26.99 -5.10 4.69
CA CYS A 61 26.52 -6.43 5.08
C CYS A 61 27.17 -6.92 6.38
N ARG A 62 28.44 -6.57 6.63
CA ARG A 62 29.09 -6.82 7.93
C ARG A 62 28.40 -6.04 9.04
N HIS A 63 28.14 -4.76 8.81
CA HIS A 63 27.39 -3.93 9.75
C HIS A 63 26.02 -4.54 10.09
N LEU A 64 25.27 -4.94 9.06
CA LEU A 64 23.95 -5.55 9.22
C LEU A 64 24.00 -6.84 10.03
N PHE A 65 24.80 -7.81 9.60
CA PHE A 65 24.64 -9.18 10.07
C PHE A 65 25.67 -9.61 11.13
N ASP A 66 26.79 -8.91 11.24
CA ASP A 66 27.90 -9.32 12.09
C ASP A 66 28.15 -8.32 13.24
N GLU A 67 27.76 -7.05 13.09
CA GLU A 67 27.98 -5.98 14.08
C GLU A 67 26.70 -5.51 14.79
N GLY A 68 25.57 -6.21 14.59
CA GLY A 68 24.31 -5.93 15.28
C GLY A 68 23.50 -4.75 14.70
N GLY A 69 23.83 -4.26 13.50
CA GLY A 69 23.11 -3.16 12.83
C GLY A 69 21.71 -3.52 12.32
N LEU A 70 21.36 -4.82 12.27
CA LEU A 70 20.13 -5.31 11.66
C LEU A 70 18.85 -4.64 12.19
N GLU A 71 18.73 -4.50 13.51
CA GLU A 71 17.52 -3.97 14.14
C GLU A 71 17.24 -2.53 13.70
N GLY A 72 18.28 -1.69 13.64
CA GLY A 72 18.19 -0.30 13.21
C GLY A 72 17.95 -0.15 11.71
N GLU A 73 18.49 -1.06 10.89
CA GLU A 73 18.41 -0.97 9.43
C GLU A 73 17.20 -1.69 8.82
N MET A 74 16.55 -2.59 9.55
CA MET A 74 15.45 -3.42 9.02
C MET A 74 14.36 -2.59 8.32
N VAL A 75 13.88 -1.52 8.96
CA VAL A 75 12.85 -0.65 8.38
C VAL A 75 13.32 -0.01 7.07
N HIS A 76 14.60 0.36 7.00
CA HIS A 76 15.18 0.99 5.81
C HIS A 76 15.41 0.01 4.66
N ILE A 77 15.79 -1.23 4.97
CA ILE A 77 15.89 -2.32 4.00
C ILE A 77 14.52 -2.60 3.39
N ILE A 78 13.49 -2.73 4.24
CA ILE A 78 12.11 -2.95 3.80
C ILE A 78 11.63 -1.79 2.91
N ASP A 79 11.82 -0.54 3.36
CA ASP A 79 11.45 0.65 2.59
C ASP A 79 12.18 0.74 1.25
N ALA A 80 13.45 0.34 1.19
CA ALA A 80 14.21 0.30 -0.05
C ALA A 80 13.70 -0.79 -1.00
N ILE A 81 13.38 -1.98 -0.50
CA ILE A 81 13.12 -3.15 -1.34
C ILE A 81 11.66 -3.23 -1.80
N THR A 82 10.73 -2.72 -1.01
CA THR A 82 9.29 -2.69 -1.36
C THR A 82 9.06 -1.95 -2.68
N THR A 83 8.14 -2.46 -3.50
CA THR A 83 7.76 -1.82 -4.77
C THR A 83 6.43 -1.13 -4.59
N ASN A 84 6.48 0.18 -4.38
CA ASN A 84 5.33 0.96 -3.91
C ASN A 84 4.59 1.70 -5.03
N LYS A 85 4.67 1.22 -6.28
CA LYS A 85 4.01 1.88 -7.40
C LYS A 85 2.49 1.76 -7.26
N THR A 86 1.85 2.89 -7.01
CA THR A 86 0.40 3.03 -7.00
C THR A 86 0.03 4.36 -7.66
N ASP A 87 -1.12 4.37 -8.32
CA ASP A 87 -1.67 5.53 -8.99
C ASP A 87 -3.05 5.83 -8.39
N PHE A 88 -3.44 7.10 -8.39
CA PHE A 88 -4.82 7.48 -8.10
C PHE A 88 -5.74 6.79 -9.13
N PHE A 89 -6.90 6.32 -8.68
CA PHE A 89 -7.91 5.66 -9.53
C PHE A 89 -7.36 4.47 -10.33
N ARG A 90 -6.34 3.77 -9.83
CA ARG A 90 -5.89 2.50 -10.40
C ARG A 90 -7.01 1.46 -10.37
N GLU A 91 -7.17 0.73 -11.48
CA GLU A 91 -8.21 -0.29 -11.65
C GLU A 91 -9.59 0.31 -11.31
N ASP A 92 -9.96 1.37 -12.03
CA ASP A 92 -11.13 2.20 -11.79
C ASP A 92 -12.45 1.43 -11.87
N GLU A 93 -12.50 0.33 -12.63
CA GLU A 93 -13.64 -0.59 -12.66
C GLU A 93 -14.08 -1.05 -11.27
N HIS A 94 -13.14 -1.35 -10.35
CA HIS A 94 -13.47 -1.70 -8.96
C HIS A 94 -14.07 -0.52 -8.19
N LEU A 95 -13.58 0.69 -8.43
CA LEU A 95 -14.08 1.91 -7.81
C LEU A 95 -15.48 2.27 -8.33
N VAL A 96 -15.72 2.08 -9.63
CA VAL A 96 -17.03 2.24 -10.26
C VAL A 96 -18.01 1.21 -9.70
N LEU A 97 -17.61 -0.05 -9.57
CA LEU A 97 -18.43 -1.10 -8.97
C LEU A 97 -18.75 -0.79 -7.50
N MET A 98 -17.77 -0.29 -6.74
CA MET A 98 -17.98 0.16 -5.36
C MET A 98 -19.05 1.26 -5.29
N GLU A 99 -18.94 2.31 -6.12
CA GLU A 99 -19.88 3.43 -6.16
C GLU A 99 -21.29 2.98 -6.56
N ARG A 100 -21.40 2.15 -7.61
CA ARG A 100 -22.67 1.82 -8.26
C ARG A 100 -23.41 0.66 -7.62
N GLN A 101 -22.70 -0.28 -6.99
CA GLN A 101 -23.28 -1.52 -6.51
C GLN A 101 -22.94 -1.82 -5.04
N LEU A 102 -21.65 -1.93 -4.69
CA LEU A 102 -21.27 -2.46 -3.37
C LEU A 102 -21.76 -1.55 -2.23
N VAL A 103 -21.52 -0.24 -2.33
CA VAL A 103 -21.96 0.73 -1.32
C VAL A 103 -23.49 0.79 -1.23
N PRO A 104 -24.26 0.95 -2.33
CA PRO A 104 -25.72 0.88 -2.27
C PRO A 104 -26.26 -0.40 -1.61
N GLU A 105 -25.71 -1.57 -1.93
CA GLU A 105 -26.12 -2.85 -1.35
C GLU A 105 -25.86 -2.92 0.16
N LEU A 106 -24.68 -2.46 0.60
CA LEU A 106 -24.33 -2.38 2.02
C LEU A 106 -25.28 -1.45 2.78
N LEU A 107 -25.63 -0.30 2.19
CA LEU A 107 -26.53 0.67 2.81
C LEU A 107 -27.96 0.12 2.94
N GLN A 108 -28.47 -0.59 1.94
CA GLN A 108 -29.81 -1.20 1.99
C GLN A 108 -29.97 -2.23 3.10
N ARG A 109 -28.87 -2.90 3.49
CA ARG A 109 -28.86 -3.88 4.58
C ARG A 109 -28.84 -3.24 5.98
N ARG A 110 -28.69 -1.91 6.06
CA ARG A 110 -28.60 -1.18 7.34
C ARG A 110 -29.97 -0.72 7.79
N ARG A 111 -30.27 -0.96 9.07
CA ARG A 111 -31.48 -0.44 9.73
C ARG A 111 -31.35 1.02 10.16
N GLN A 112 -30.13 1.55 10.22
CA GLN A 112 -29.83 2.90 10.68
C GLN A 112 -30.12 3.92 9.57
N GLU A 113 -30.62 5.09 9.93
CA GLU A 113 -30.85 6.19 8.97
C GLU A 113 -29.54 6.75 8.37
N ARG A 114 -28.45 6.71 9.16
CA ARG A 114 -27.11 7.17 8.75
C ARG A 114 -26.04 6.17 9.22
N PRO A 115 -25.92 5.01 8.55
CA PRO A 115 -24.94 3.99 8.92
C PRO A 115 -23.51 4.49 8.67
N THR A 116 -22.54 3.87 9.33
CA THR A 116 -21.11 4.13 9.09
C THR A 116 -20.50 2.95 8.34
N LEU A 117 -19.93 3.21 7.17
CA LEU A 117 -19.18 2.22 6.39
C LEU A 117 -17.71 2.25 6.82
N LYS A 118 -17.16 1.09 7.11
CA LYS A 118 -15.74 0.89 7.42
C LYS A 118 -15.06 0.27 6.22
N ILE A 119 -14.04 0.94 5.70
CA ILE A 119 -13.27 0.46 4.56
C ILE A 119 -11.81 0.29 4.99
N TRP A 120 -11.15 -0.74 4.46
CA TRP A 120 -9.74 -0.97 4.69
C TRP A 120 -9.01 -1.09 3.35
N SER A 121 -8.07 -0.18 3.08
CA SER A 121 -7.06 -0.33 2.02
C SER A 121 -5.82 -1.00 2.62
N ALA A 122 -5.69 -2.30 2.43
CA ALA A 122 -4.58 -3.12 2.90
C ALA A 122 -3.48 -3.15 1.84
N ALA A 123 -2.26 -2.73 2.21
CA ALA A 123 -1.18 -2.32 1.32
C ALA A 123 -1.47 -1.00 0.58
N SER A 124 -1.84 0.03 1.35
CA SER A 124 -2.28 1.33 0.84
C SER A 124 -1.16 2.18 0.20
N SER A 125 0.11 1.77 0.31
CA SER A 125 1.28 2.48 -0.21
C SER A 125 1.25 3.97 0.19
N ASN A 126 1.40 4.88 -0.77
CA ASN A 126 1.40 6.33 -0.54
C ASN A 126 0.01 6.94 -0.31
N GLY A 127 -1.03 6.12 -0.12
CA GLY A 127 -2.39 6.55 0.19
C GLY A 127 -3.28 6.84 -1.02
N ALA A 128 -2.79 6.74 -2.26
CA ALA A 128 -3.57 7.07 -3.45
C ALA A 128 -4.88 6.27 -3.56
N GLU A 129 -4.86 4.95 -3.28
CA GLU A 129 -6.06 4.11 -3.27
C GLU A 129 -7.07 4.57 -2.20
N ALA A 130 -6.62 4.69 -0.95
CA ALA A 130 -7.46 5.14 0.17
C ALA A 130 -8.08 6.51 -0.11
N TYR A 131 -7.34 7.43 -0.74
CA TYR A 131 -7.87 8.74 -1.12
C TYR A 131 -8.82 8.71 -2.30
N SER A 132 -8.59 7.87 -3.31
CA SER A 132 -9.57 7.65 -4.39
C SER A 132 -10.90 7.13 -3.84
N ILE A 133 -10.86 6.14 -2.95
CA ILE A 133 -12.05 5.62 -2.26
C ILE A 133 -12.74 6.74 -1.47
N ALA A 134 -11.98 7.50 -0.68
CA ALA A 134 -12.52 8.58 0.14
C ALA A 134 -13.20 9.67 -0.68
N MET A 135 -12.63 10.06 -1.83
CA MET A 135 -13.23 11.05 -2.74
C MET A 135 -14.56 10.57 -3.31
N ILE A 136 -14.65 9.31 -3.71
CA ILE A 136 -15.88 8.72 -4.24
C ILE A 136 -16.96 8.68 -3.15
N LEU A 137 -16.63 8.19 -1.96
CA LEU A 137 -17.59 8.10 -0.85
C LEU A 137 -18.08 9.49 -0.42
N GLN A 138 -17.18 10.49 -0.34
CA GLN A 138 -17.58 11.86 -0.03
C GLN A 138 -18.47 12.46 -1.12
N ASP A 139 -18.16 12.20 -2.39
CA ASP A 139 -19.00 12.67 -3.50
C ASP A 139 -20.40 12.06 -3.47
N MET A 140 -20.54 10.77 -3.14
CA MET A 140 -21.85 10.14 -2.95
C MET A 140 -22.65 10.84 -1.84
N ILE A 141 -22.00 11.18 -0.71
CA ILE A 141 -22.62 11.92 0.39
C ILE A 141 -23.06 13.31 -0.05
N ASP A 142 -22.18 14.03 -0.74
CA ASP A 142 -22.45 15.38 -1.21
C ASP A 142 -23.56 15.41 -2.28
N ARG A 143 -23.81 14.30 -2.97
CA ARG A 143 -24.93 14.08 -3.89
C ARG A 143 -26.22 13.61 -3.19
N GLY A 144 -26.24 13.60 -1.86
CA GLY A 144 -27.44 13.35 -1.05
C GLY A 144 -27.55 11.94 -0.47
N ARG A 145 -26.56 11.06 -0.61
CA ARG A 145 -26.58 9.75 0.07
C ARG A 145 -26.34 9.94 1.58
N LEU A 146 -27.15 9.27 2.40
CA LEU A 146 -27.12 9.44 3.86
C LEU A 146 -26.30 8.34 4.54
N PHE A 147 -24.99 8.55 4.67
CA PHE A 147 -24.11 7.67 5.45
C PHE A 147 -22.86 8.42 5.95
N ARG A 148 -22.09 7.77 6.82
CA ARG A 148 -20.73 8.18 7.20
C ARG A 148 -19.75 7.11 6.75
N TYR A 149 -18.47 7.46 6.66
CA TYR A 149 -17.43 6.48 6.40
C TYR A 149 -16.18 6.76 7.22
N ALA A 150 -15.38 5.70 7.40
CA ALA A 150 -14.02 5.73 7.91
C ALA A 150 -13.18 4.75 7.10
N ILE A 151 -11.96 5.17 6.74
CA ILE A 151 -11.02 4.36 5.96
C ILE A 151 -9.76 4.14 6.80
N LEU A 152 -9.37 2.88 6.92
CA LEU A 152 -8.04 2.48 7.39
C LEU A 152 -7.17 2.19 6.17
N GLY A 153 -6.03 2.86 6.04
CA GLY A 153 -4.98 2.51 5.10
C GLY A 153 -3.80 1.92 5.86
N THR A 154 -3.37 0.71 5.52
CA THR A 154 -2.20 0.10 6.17
C THR A 154 -1.13 -0.23 5.16
N ASP A 155 0.13 -0.03 5.53
CA ASP A 155 1.28 -0.48 4.73
C ASP A 155 2.45 -0.89 5.63
N ILE A 156 3.36 -1.69 5.09
CA ILE A 156 4.58 -2.07 5.82
C ILE A 156 5.64 -0.96 5.74
N SER A 157 5.64 -0.20 4.64
CA SER A 157 6.66 0.81 4.37
C SER A 157 6.38 2.13 5.07
N THR A 158 7.32 2.56 5.92
CA THR A 158 7.17 3.80 6.68
C THR A 158 7.32 5.04 5.80
N SER A 159 8.20 4.96 4.80
CA SER A 159 8.46 6.05 3.85
C SER A 159 7.21 6.47 3.07
N VAL A 160 6.43 5.51 2.58
CA VAL A 160 5.21 5.80 1.80
C VAL A 160 4.04 6.19 2.68
N LEU A 161 3.93 5.61 3.88
CA LEU A 161 2.95 6.06 4.88
C LEU A 161 3.15 7.52 5.28
N LYS A 162 4.40 7.99 5.32
CA LYS A 162 4.68 9.42 5.54
C LYS A 162 4.05 10.27 4.44
N THR A 163 4.27 9.92 3.17
CA THR A 163 3.62 10.60 2.02
C THR A 163 2.10 10.53 2.11
N ALA A 164 1.54 9.37 2.48
CA ALA A 164 0.11 9.18 2.66
C ALA A 164 -0.48 10.13 3.70
N ARG A 165 0.18 10.27 4.86
CA ARG A 165 -0.24 11.18 5.94
C ARG A 165 -0.11 12.65 5.58
N GLU A 166 0.98 13.03 4.90
CA GLU A 166 1.18 14.41 4.42
C GLU A 166 0.15 14.79 3.35
N ALA A 167 -0.19 13.81 2.51
CA ALA A 167 -1.13 13.85 1.41
C ALA A 167 -0.78 14.89 0.34
N ILE A 168 0.52 15.10 0.13
CA ILE A 168 1.09 16.00 -0.87
C ILE A 168 1.67 15.16 -1.99
N TYR A 169 1.30 15.49 -3.23
CA TYR A 169 1.68 14.74 -4.42
C TYR A 169 2.12 15.69 -5.53
N PRO A 170 2.97 15.24 -6.47
CA PRO A 170 3.20 15.97 -7.71
C PRO A 170 1.90 16.16 -8.49
N LEU A 171 1.74 17.28 -9.18
CA LEU A 171 0.56 17.60 -9.97
C LEU A 171 0.28 16.52 -11.04
N GLY A 172 1.32 15.93 -11.63
CA GLY A 172 1.16 14.83 -12.59
C GLY A 172 0.53 13.56 -12.00
N ALA A 173 0.69 13.31 -10.70
CA ALA A 173 0.17 12.11 -10.05
C ALA A 173 -1.36 12.09 -9.98
N ILE A 174 -2.01 13.24 -10.07
CA ILE A 174 -3.48 13.34 -10.02
C ILE A 174 -4.14 13.34 -11.40
N ALA A 175 -3.37 13.16 -12.49
CA ALA A 175 -3.91 13.10 -13.85
C ALA A 175 -5.04 12.06 -14.03
N PRO A 176 -5.02 10.88 -13.38
CA PRO A 176 -6.13 9.93 -13.48
C PRO A 176 -7.39 10.31 -12.69
N VAL A 177 -7.33 11.33 -11.82
CA VAL A 177 -8.47 11.71 -10.97
C VAL A 177 -9.54 12.38 -11.83
N PRO A 178 -10.82 11.93 -11.80
CA PRO A 178 -11.90 12.57 -12.53
C PRO A 178 -11.99 14.06 -12.19
N GLN A 179 -12.07 14.92 -13.22
CA GLN A 179 -12.03 16.38 -13.06
C GLN A 179 -13.02 16.90 -12.00
N ARG A 180 -14.25 16.38 -12.00
CA ARG A 180 -15.30 16.72 -11.01
C ARG A 180 -14.86 16.50 -9.56
N LEU A 181 -14.04 15.48 -9.30
CA LEU A 181 -13.53 15.16 -7.96
C LEU A 181 -12.28 15.99 -7.66
N ALA A 182 -11.42 16.18 -8.65
CA ALA A 182 -10.21 17.00 -8.52
C ALA A 182 -10.56 18.44 -8.11
N GLU A 183 -11.54 19.06 -8.78
CA GLU A 183 -11.97 20.44 -8.49
C GLU A 183 -12.47 20.63 -7.05
N ARG A 184 -13.05 19.56 -6.45
CA ARG A 184 -13.64 19.61 -5.11
C ARG A 184 -12.67 19.21 -4.01
N TYR A 185 -11.80 18.25 -4.29
CA TYR A 185 -11.05 17.52 -3.26
C TYR A 185 -9.54 17.61 -3.42
N ILE A 186 -9.03 18.32 -4.41
CA ILE A 186 -7.60 18.53 -4.62
C ILE A 186 -7.29 20.02 -4.57
N LEU A 187 -6.38 20.39 -3.67
CA LEU A 187 -5.89 21.74 -3.47
C LEU A 187 -4.57 21.89 -4.20
N ARG A 188 -4.47 22.87 -5.11
CA ARG A 188 -3.20 23.20 -5.77
C ARG A 188 -2.31 24.03 -4.83
N GLY A 189 -1.01 23.74 -4.84
CA GLY A 189 -0.03 24.57 -4.16
C GLY A 189 0.00 25.98 -4.76
N ARG A 190 0.33 26.96 -3.92
CA ARG A 190 0.42 28.37 -4.32
C ARG A 190 1.88 28.82 -4.29
N GLY A 191 2.25 29.69 -5.21
CA GLY A 191 3.60 30.25 -5.32
C GLY A 191 4.54 29.40 -6.18
N PRO A 192 5.68 29.99 -6.60
CA PRO A 192 6.60 29.38 -7.57
C PRO A 192 7.23 28.07 -7.07
N GLU A 193 7.40 27.89 -5.75
CA GLU A 193 8.03 26.70 -5.17
C GLU A 193 7.08 25.51 -4.98
N ARG A 194 5.76 25.72 -5.10
CA ARG A 194 4.74 24.67 -4.84
C ARG A 194 3.73 24.54 -5.97
N GLY A 195 3.92 25.25 -7.08
CA GLY A 195 2.98 25.27 -8.20
C GLY A 195 2.81 23.92 -8.89
N ASP A 196 3.79 23.03 -8.75
CA ASP A 196 3.81 21.66 -9.26
C ASP A 196 3.33 20.63 -8.23
N GLN A 197 2.88 21.06 -7.06
CA GLN A 197 2.37 20.19 -6.00
C GLN A 197 0.87 20.37 -5.81
N VAL A 198 0.23 19.28 -5.39
CA VAL A 198 -1.16 19.25 -4.97
C VAL A 198 -1.28 18.59 -3.61
N ARG A 199 -2.35 18.91 -2.90
CA ARG A 199 -2.66 18.32 -1.60
C ARG A 199 -4.12 17.88 -1.55
N ILE A 200 -4.37 16.72 -0.93
CA ILE A 200 -5.74 16.25 -0.73
C ILE A 200 -6.48 17.14 0.30
N ALA A 201 -7.73 17.48 0.01
CA ALA A 201 -8.53 18.39 0.82
C ALA A 201 -8.70 17.87 2.27
N PRO A 202 -8.68 18.75 3.29
CA PRO A 202 -8.85 18.34 4.70
C PRO A 202 -10.12 17.52 4.96
N ALA A 203 -11.20 17.80 4.23
CA ALA A 203 -12.48 17.09 4.37
C ALA A 203 -12.38 15.59 4.05
N ILE A 204 -11.49 15.24 3.12
CA ILE A 204 -11.18 13.86 2.75
C ILE A 204 -10.16 13.27 3.73
N ARG A 205 -9.09 14.01 4.04
CA ARG A 205 -7.99 13.52 4.89
C ARG A 205 -8.43 13.09 6.29
N ARG A 206 -9.35 13.84 6.91
CA ARG A 206 -9.88 13.51 8.25
C ARG A 206 -10.68 12.20 8.32
N ARG A 207 -10.97 11.57 7.18
CA ARG A 207 -11.72 10.31 7.08
C ARG A 207 -10.82 9.09 6.87
N VAL A 208 -9.52 9.31 6.72
CA VAL A 208 -8.53 8.28 6.43
C VAL A 208 -7.48 8.25 7.54
N LEU A 209 -7.32 7.11 8.18
CA LEU A 209 -6.24 6.83 9.13
C LEU A 209 -5.18 5.96 8.44
N PHE A 210 -3.91 6.28 8.62
CA PHE A 210 -2.80 5.50 8.09
C PHE A 210 -1.96 4.89 9.19
N GLU A 211 -1.88 3.56 9.21
CA GLU A 211 -1.12 2.79 10.20
C GLU A 211 -0.08 1.88 9.55
N ARG A 212 0.97 1.57 10.30
CA ARG A 212 1.95 0.57 9.86
C ARG A 212 1.42 -0.82 10.20
N MET A 213 1.46 -1.74 9.25
CA MET A 213 1.10 -3.14 9.48
C MET A 213 1.86 -4.06 8.53
N ASN A 214 2.28 -5.21 9.03
CA ASN A 214 2.79 -6.29 8.20
C ASN A 214 1.67 -7.29 7.89
N LEU A 215 1.46 -7.62 6.62
CA LEU A 215 0.47 -8.64 6.22
C LEU A 215 0.90 -10.05 6.67
N MET A 216 2.18 -10.25 7.00
CA MET A 216 2.68 -11.52 7.52
C MET A 216 2.42 -11.72 9.01
N ASP A 217 1.95 -10.70 9.74
CA ASP A 217 1.65 -10.83 11.15
C ASP A 217 0.52 -11.86 11.38
N GLU A 218 0.63 -12.63 12.47
CA GLU A 218 -0.33 -13.70 12.78
C GLU A 218 -1.74 -13.17 13.08
N SER A 219 -1.84 -11.91 13.50
CA SER A 219 -3.11 -11.24 13.81
C SER A 219 -3.05 -9.76 13.46
N TYR A 220 -4.20 -9.18 13.11
CA TYR A 220 -4.32 -7.74 12.85
C TYR A 220 -5.16 -7.06 13.94
N PRO A 221 -4.65 -6.01 14.60
CA PRO A 221 -5.31 -5.37 15.75
C PRO A 221 -6.38 -4.34 15.32
N TYR A 222 -7.22 -4.69 14.36
CA TYR A 222 -8.24 -3.79 13.80
C TYR A 222 -9.65 -4.37 13.85
N ASP A 223 -10.64 -3.52 13.58
CA ASP A 223 -12.06 -3.86 13.57
C ASP A 223 -12.35 -5.12 12.75
N ARG A 224 -13.27 -5.95 13.25
CA ARG A 224 -13.71 -7.19 12.57
C ARG A 224 -15.08 -7.07 11.90
N ASP A 225 -15.59 -5.86 11.82
CA ASP A 225 -16.81 -5.53 11.11
C ASP A 225 -16.52 -4.59 9.93
N VAL A 226 -15.49 -4.87 9.14
CA VAL A 226 -15.15 -4.06 7.96
C VAL A 226 -16.16 -4.35 6.83
N ASP A 227 -16.68 -3.31 6.18
CA ASP A 227 -17.64 -3.43 5.08
C ASP A 227 -16.95 -3.81 3.77
N ILE A 228 -15.82 -3.18 3.46
CA ILE A 228 -15.04 -3.45 2.24
C ILE A 228 -13.55 -3.45 2.59
N VAL A 229 -12.84 -4.53 2.24
CA VAL A 229 -11.38 -4.59 2.28
C VAL A 229 -10.87 -4.58 0.84
N PHE A 230 -9.96 -3.67 0.52
CA PHE A 230 -9.15 -3.66 -0.70
C PHE A 230 -7.78 -4.25 -0.38
N LEU A 231 -7.34 -5.21 -1.17
CA LEU A 231 -6.03 -5.86 -1.10
C LEU A 231 -5.53 -6.08 -2.53
N ARG A 232 -5.08 -5.00 -3.17
CA ARG A 232 -4.77 -5.00 -4.60
C ARG A 232 -3.27 -4.88 -4.85
N ASN A 233 -2.79 -5.66 -5.80
CA ASN A 233 -1.45 -5.64 -6.38
C ASN A 233 -0.30 -5.86 -5.38
N VAL A 234 -0.57 -6.64 -4.33
CA VAL A 234 0.42 -6.99 -3.28
C VAL A 234 0.61 -8.49 -3.14
N LEU A 235 -0.43 -9.30 -3.37
CA LEU A 235 -0.37 -10.75 -3.23
C LEU A 235 0.61 -11.39 -4.22
N ILE A 236 0.82 -10.73 -5.37
CA ILE A 236 1.78 -11.14 -6.40
C ILE A 236 3.24 -11.24 -5.92
N TYR A 237 3.58 -10.68 -4.74
CA TYR A 237 4.91 -10.76 -4.16
C TYR A 237 5.09 -11.92 -3.16
N PHE A 238 3.98 -12.48 -2.69
CA PHE A 238 3.94 -13.56 -1.72
C PHE A 238 3.89 -14.93 -2.40
N ASP A 239 4.14 -15.97 -1.61
CA ASP A 239 3.94 -17.33 -2.06
C ASP A 239 2.52 -17.83 -1.89
N LYS A 240 2.22 -19.00 -2.46
CA LYS A 240 0.85 -19.52 -2.45
C LYS A 240 0.30 -19.73 -1.03
N ALA A 241 1.13 -20.21 -0.10
CA ALA A 241 0.69 -20.45 1.28
C ALA A 241 0.44 -19.12 2.00
N ASP A 242 1.35 -18.16 1.84
CA ASP A 242 1.26 -16.82 2.41
C ASP A 242 0.07 -16.04 1.83
N GLN A 243 -0.11 -16.10 0.52
CA GLN A 243 -1.26 -15.53 -0.18
C GLN A 243 -2.58 -15.99 0.42
N GLU A 244 -2.75 -17.30 0.59
CA GLU A 244 -3.95 -17.89 1.18
C GLU A 244 -4.12 -17.46 2.63
N ALA A 245 -3.05 -17.46 3.42
CA ALA A 245 -3.09 -17.05 4.83
C ALA A 245 -3.48 -15.57 4.99
N VAL A 246 -2.90 -14.66 4.20
CA VAL A 246 -3.22 -13.22 4.21
C VAL A 246 -4.70 -12.99 3.85
N VAL A 247 -5.20 -13.64 2.79
CA VAL A 247 -6.60 -13.54 2.37
C VAL A 247 -7.53 -14.02 3.49
N GLN A 248 -7.24 -15.17 4.11
CA GLN A 248 -8.06 -15.70 5.20
C GLN A 248 -8.09 -14.78 6.42
N ARG A 249 -6.94 -14.22 6.82
CA ARG A 249 -6.89 -13.25 7.93
C ARG A 249 -7.75 -12.03 7.62
N LEU A 250 -7.60 -11.42 6.44
CA LEU A 250 -8.41 -10.25 6.04
C LEU A 250 -9.90 -10.55 5.93
N LEU A 251 -10.29 -11.71 5.40
CA LEU A 251 -11.68 -12.17 5.40
C LEU A 251 -12.25 -12.33 6.82
N GLY A 252 -11.40 -12.63 7.80
CA GLY A 252 -11.74 -12.63 9.22
C GLY A 252 -12.16 -11.25 9.76
N HIS A 253 -11.78 -10.16 9.08
CA HIS A 253 -12.18 -8.79 9.41
C HIS A 253 -13.38 -8.27 8.61
N VAL A 254 -13.70 -8.91 7.48
CA VAL A 254 -14.87 -8.57 6.68
C VAL A 254 -16.13 -9.04 7.40
N ARG A 255 -17.14 -8.18 7.55
CA ARG A 255 -18.44 -8.55 8.12
C ARG A 255 -19.21 -9.48 7.15
N PRO A 256 -20.14 -10.33 7.64
CA PRO A 256 -21.06 -11.05 6.74
C PRO A 256 -21.77 -10.09 5.79
N GLY A 257 -21.82 -10.44 4.51
CA GLY A 257 -22.33 -9.61 3.44
C GLY A 257 -21.41 -8.47 2.97
N GLY A 258 -20.26 -8.27 3.61
CA GLY A 258 -19.20 -7.36 3.19
C GLY A 258 -18.35 -7.91 2.04
N PHE A 259 -17.39 -7.12 1.58
CA PHE A 259 -16.62 -7.41 0.37
C PHE A 259 -15.11 -7.43 0.59
N LEU A 260 -14.44 -8.34 -0.12
CA LEU A 260 -13.01 -8.32 -0.38
C LEU A 260 -12.80 -7.99 -1.87
N VAL A 261 -11.95 -7.01 -2.14
CA VAL A 261 -11.56 -6.58 -3.49
C VAL A 261 -10.07 -6.82 -3.65
N VAL A 262 -9.69 -7.64 -4.63
CA VAL A 262 -8.28 -7.93 -4.99
C VAL A 262 -8.00 -7.43 -6.41
N GLY A 263 -6.73 -7.28 -6.76
CA GLY A 263 -6.34 -6.85 -8.09
C GLY A 263 -6.75 -7.87 -9.15
N HIS A 264 -6.87 -7.43 -10.41
CA HIS A 264 -7.34 -8.29 -11.51
C HIS A 264 -6.52 -9.59 -11.66
N SER A 265 -5.20 -9.51 -11.54
CA SER A 265 -4.32 -10.69 -11.64
C SER A 265 -4.32 -11.60 -10.40
N GLU A 266 -4.98 -11.17 -9.32
CA GLU A 266 -4.98 -11.85 -8.03
C GLU A 266 -6.31 -12.59 -7.76
N SER A 267 -7.30 -12.44 -8.65
CA SER A 267 -8.63 -13.05 -8.48
C SER A 267 -8.58 -14.57 -8.29
N MET A 268 -7.63 -15.26 -8.94
CA MET A 268 -7.50 -16.73 -8.86
C MET A 268 -6.94 -17.22 -7.51
N ILE A 269 -6.38 -16.32 -6.71
CA ILE A 269 -5.81 -16.63 -5.39
C ILE A 269 -6.93 -16.84 -4.36
N VAL A 270 -8.01 -16.07 -4.48
CA VAL A 270 -9.14 -16.14 -3.56
C VAL A 270 -9.97 -17.38 -3.89
N ARG A 271 -9.87 -18.40 -3.04
CA ARG A 271 -10.65 -19.64 -3.18
C ARG A 271 -12.10 -19.40 -2.75
N GLU A 272 -13.04 -19.92 -3.53
CA GLU A 272 -14.45 -19.95 -3.17
C GLU A 272 -14.67 -20.83 -1.92
N GLY A 273 -15.54 -20.38 -1.01
CA GLY A 273 -15.71 -20.98 0.30
C GLY A 273 -16.58 -20.09 1.19
N PRO A 274 -16.02 -19.35 2.17
CA PRO A 274 -16.77 -18.36 2.94
C PRO A 274 -17.19 -17.13 2.11
N VAL A 275 -16.76 -17.07 0.85
CA VAL A 275 -17.04 -15.98 -0.08
C VAL A 275 -17.58 -16.49 -1.40
N ARG A 276 -18.38 -15.66 -2.04
CA ARG A 276 -18.88 -15.84 -3.40
C ARG A 276 -18.30 -14.74 -4.30
N GLN A 277 -17.74 -15.10 -5.44
CA GLN A 277 -17.31 -14.10 -6.42
C GLN A 277 -18.53 -13.41 -7.05
N VAL A 278 -18.55 -12.08 -7.04
CA VAL A 278 -19.67 -11.26 -7.60
C VAL A 278 -19.25 -10.45 -8.82
N ALA A 279 -17.95 -10.21 -9.00
CA ALA A 279 -17.33 -9.65 -10.19
C ALA A 279 -15.85 -10.05 -10.25
N SER A 280 -15.15 -9.72 -11.34
CA SER A 280 -13.70 -9.95 -11.46
C SER A 280 -12.94 -9.29 -10.31
N GLY A 281 -12.22 -10.08 -9.51
CA GLY A 281 -11.50 -9.58 -8.32
C GLY A 281 -12.38 -9.11 -7.16
N VAL A 282 -13.70 -9.35 -7.17
CA VAL A 282 -14.60 -8.90 -6.10
C VAL A 282 -15.40 -10.06 -5.51
N PHE A 283 -15.25 -10.23 -4.20
CA PHE A 283 -15.77 -11.37 -3.45
C PHE A 283 -16.65 -10.89 -2.29
N GLN A 284 -17.85 -11.45 -2.18
CA GLN A 284 -18.79 -11.16 -1.11
C GLN A 284 -18.74 -12.25 -0.04
N LYS A 285 -18.48 -11.89 1.21
CA LYS A 285 -18.55 -12.81 2.35
C LYS A 285 -20.00 -13.22 2.60
N GLN A 286 -20.24 -14.52 2.70
CA GLN A 286 -21.55 -15.10 3.01
C GLN A 286 -21.88 -14.98 4.50
#